data_AF-A0A436H0Z6-F1
#
_entry.id   AF-A0A436H0Z6-F1
#
_cell.length_a   1.000
_cell.length_b   1.000
_cell.length_c   1.000
_cell.angle_alpha   90.00
_cell.angle_beta   90.00
_cell.angle_gamma   90.00
#
_symmetry.space_group_name_H-M   'P 1'
#
loop_
_entity.id
_entity.type
_entity.pdbx_description
1 polymer ?
#
loop_
_entity_poly.entity_id
_entity_poly.type
_entity_poly.pdbx_seq_one_letter_code
_entity_poly.pdbx_strand_id
1 'polypeptide(L)'
;MALVSFQNTVGGRLQSTADTFESHDPFTGRPWALIPRGGASQVDAAVASAKAAFRSKEWAGITPTARGKLLVRLADLIAENVDRIAAIETRDNGKLLTEMTAQLRYIPEWFRYFGGLAD
;
A
#
# COMPACT_ATOMS: atom_id res chain seq x y z
N MET A 1 15.84 -13.08 15.39
CA MET A 1 14.41 -12.86 15.09
C MET A 1 14.17 -13.27 13.65
N ALA A 2 13.01 -13.87 13.34
CA ALA A 2 12.65 -14.20 11.96
C ALA A 2 12.36 -12.90 11.16
N LEU A 3 12.69 -12.90 9.87
CA LEU A 3 12.37 -11.81 8.96
C LEU A 3 10.87 -11.74 8.70
N VAL A 4 10.31 -10.54 8.57
CA VAL A 4 8.91 -10.35 8.16
C VAL A 4 8.81 -10.59 6.65
N SER A 5 7.94 -11.49 6.21
CA SER A 5 7.72 -11.74 4.78
C SER A 5 6.54 -10.92 4.25
N PHE A 6 6.77 -10.14 3.20
CA PHE A 6 5.74 -9.41 2.47
C PHE A 6 5.33 -10.12 1.19
N GLN A 7 4.18 -9.75 0.63
CA GLN A 7 3.65 -10.29 -0.62
C GLN A 7 3.10 -9.16 -1.50
N ASN A 8 3.23 -9.33 -2.82
CA ASN A 8 2.62 -8.41 -3.78
C ASN A 8 1.11 -8.69 -3.85
N THR A 9 0.31 -7.65 -4.12
CA THR A 9 -1.13 -7.81 -4.38
C THR A 9 -1.42 -7.41 -5.82
N VAL A 10 -2.05 -8.30 -6.59
CA VAL A 10 -2.49 -8.06 -7.98
C VAL A 10 -3.94 -8.51 -8.12
N GLY A 11 -4.79 -7.64 -8.66
CA GLY A 11 -6.22 -7.94 -8.84
C GLY A 11 -6.96 -8.26 -7.53
N GLY A 12 -6.54 -7.64 -6.42
CA GLY A 12 -7.11 -7.90 -5.10
C GLY A 12 -6.69 -9.23 -4.46
N ARG A 13 -5.69 -9.92 -5.01
CA ARG A 13 -5.17 -11.19 -4.48
C ARG A 13 -3.68 -11.13 -4.22
N LEU A 14 -3.26 -11.75 -3.12
CA LEU A 14 -1.85 -11.96 -2.81
C LEU A 14 -1.21 -12.83 -3.88
N GLN A 15 0.01 -12.47 -4.28
CA GLN A 15 0.79 -13.14 -5.32
C GLN A 15 2.08 -13.69 -4.72
N SER A 16 2.39 -14.94 -5.05
CA SER A 16 3.71 -15.52 -4.82
C SER A 16 4.71 -15.02 -5.85
N THR A 17 5.92 -14.69 -5.41
CA THR A 17 7.09 -14.48 -6.29
C THR A 17 8.00 -15.71 -6.27
N ALA A 18 8.76 -15.91 -7.34
CA ALA A 18 9.79 -16.93 -7.40
C ALA A 18 11.02 -16.57 -6.55
N ASP A 19 11.26 -15.27 -6.34
CA ASP A 19 12.40 -14.75 -5.60
C ASP A 19 11.97 -13.63 -4.63
N THR A 20 12.80 -13.39 -3.63
CA THR A 20 12.65 -12.33 -2.62
C THR A 20 14.00 -11.66 -2.38
N PHE A 21 14.00 -10.44 -1.87
CA PHE A 21 15.22 -9.77 -1.43
C PHE A 21 15.05 -9.20 -0.03
N GLU A 22 16.15 -9.02 0.68
CA GLU A 22 16.17 -8.46 2.02
C GLU A 22 15.99 -6.94 1.98
N SER A 23 15.11 -6.41 2.82
CA SER A 23 15.15 -5.00 3.21
C SER A 23 15.89 -4.86 4.53
N HIS A 24 16.79 -3.88 4.60
CA HIS A 24 17.69 -3.68 5.72
C HIS A 24 17.20 -2.51 6.56
N ASP A 25 17.19 -2.72 7.88
CA ASP A 25 16.93 -1.66 8.84
C ASP A 25 18.17 -0.75 8.87
N PRO A 26 18.08 0.52 8.45
CA PRO A 26 19.24 1.41 8.32
C PRO A 26 19.84 1.81 9.66
N PHE A 27 19.11 1.68 10.77
CA PHE A 27 19.64 1.95 12.11
C PHE A 27 20.57 0.81 12.58
N THR A 28 20.23 -0.45 12.25
CA THR A 28 21.00 -1.63 12.70
C THR A 28 21.92 -2.22 11.63
N GLY A 29 21.69 -1.89 10.35
CA GLY A 29 22.32 -2.51 9.18
C GLY A 29 21.88 -3.95 8.89
N ARG A 30 20.95 -4.51 9.68
CA ARG A 30 20.53 -5.91 9.58
C ARG A 30 19.24 -6.06 8.77
N PRO A 31 19.05 -7.18 8.06
CA PRO A 31 17.80 -7.46 7.39
C PRO A 31 16.66 -7.55 8.41
N TRP A 32 15.52 -6.96 8.06
CA TRP A 32 14.31 -6.99 8.89
C TRP A 32 13.10 -7.61 8.17
N ALA A 33 13.08 -7.54 6.83
CA ALA A 33 12.02 -8.05 5.99
C ALA A 33 12.53 -8.74 4.73
N LEU A 34 11.72 -9.65 4.20
CA LEU A 34 11.84 -10.22 2.86
C LEU A 34 10.75 -9.63 1.98
N ILE A 35 11.18 -8.94 0.92
CA ILE A 35 10.32 -8.27 -0.05
C ILE A 35 10.22 -9.13 -1.32
N PRO A 36 9.02 -9.37 -1.86
CA PRO A 36 8.82 -10.14 -3.08
C PRO A 36 9.48 -9.43 -4.28
N ARG A 37 10.37 -10.13 -4.99
CA ARG A 37 11.00 -9.61 -6.20
C ARG A 37 10.04 -9.78 -7.38
N GLY A 38 9.33 -8.71 -7.72
CA GLY A 38 8.48 -8.66 -8.91
C GLY A 38 9.29 -8.82 -10.20
N GLY A 39 8.75 -9.61 -11.13
CA GLY A 39 9.32 -9.81 -12.47
C GLY A 39 8.36 -9.41 -13.58
N ALA A 40 8.82 -9.48 -14.83
CA ALA A 40 8.05 -9.05 -16.01
C ALA A 40 6.64 -9.65 -16.07
N SER A 41 6.49 -10.95 -15.79
CA SER A 41 5.18 -11.63 -15.81
C SER A 41 4.20 -11.09 -14.76
N GLN A 42 4.68 -10.70 -13.58
CA GLN A 42 3.82 -10.09 -12.55
C GLN A 42 3.44 -8.66 -12.91
N VAL A 43 4.34 -7.93 -13.55
CA VAL A 43 4.03 -6.60 -14.09
C VAL A 43 2.95 -6.71 -15.16
N ASP A 44 3.09 -7.64 -16.11
CA ASP A 44 2.09 -7.89 -17.15
C ASP A 44 0.73 -8.26 -16.54
N ALA A 45 0.72 -9.13 -15.52
CA ALA A 45 -0.50 -9.49 -14.80
C ALA A 45 -1.13 -8.29 -14.08
N ALA A 46 -0.32 -7.43 -13.43
CA ALA A 46 -0.80 -6.23 -12.76
C ALA A 46 -1.42 -5.23 -13.75
N VAL A 47 -0.75 -4.99 -14.88
CA VAL A 47 -1.24 -4.10 -15.94
C VAL A 47 -2.52 -4.66 -16.58
N ALA A 48 -2.54 -5.95 -16.89
CA ALA A 48 -3.73 -6.61 -17.43
C ALA A 48 -4.92 -6.51 -16.47
N SER A 49 -4.68 -6.76 -15.17
CA SER A 49 -5.70 -6.65 -14.13
C SER A 49 -6.24 -5.22 -14.00
N ALA A 50 -5.36 -4.21 -13.98
CA ALA A 50 -5.76 -2.81 -13.92
C ALA A 50 -6.57 -2.39 -15.16
N LYS A 51 -6.15 -2.80 -16.37
CA LYS A 51 -6.89 -2.54 -17.62
C LYS A 51 -8.27 -3.21 -17.63
N ALA A 52 -8.36 -4.44 -17.13
CA ALA A 52 -9.62 -5.15 -17.01
C ALA A 52 -10.54 -4.41 -16.04
N ALA A 53 -10.07 -4.09 -14.83
CA ALA A 53 -10.84 -3.34 -13.84
C ALA A 53 -11.34 -2.00 -14.42
N PHE A 54 -10.46 -1.22 -15.07
CA PHE A 54 -10.82 0.06 -15.66
C PHE A 54 -11.99 -0.02 -16.67
N ARG A 55 -12.14 -1.14 -17.39
CA ARG A 55 -13.22 -1.36 -18.36
C ARG A 55 -14.44 -2.08 -17.76
N SER A 56 -14.25 -2.75 -16.64
CA SER A 56 -15.28 -3.57 -15.99
C SER A 56 -16.34 -2.73 -15.30
N LYS A 57 -17.59 -3.20 -15.24
CA LYS A 57 -18.68 -2.48 -14.57
C LYS A 57 -18.49 -2.36 -13.06
N GLU A 58 -17.69 -3.25 -12.47
CA GLU A 58 -17.29 -3.26 -11.07
C GLU A 58 -16.52 -1.98 -10.68
N TRP A 59 -15.82 -1.32 -11.61
CA TRP A 59 -15.13 -0.05 -11.37
C TRP A 59 -15.63 1.10 -12.26
N ALA A 60 -15.83 0.86 -13.55
CA ALA A 60 -16.35 1.87 -14.47
C ALA A 60 -17.84 2.18 -14.23
N GLY A 61 -18.59 1.21 -13.67
CA GLY A 61 -20.03 1.33 -13.42
C GLY A 61 -20.38 1.90 -12.05
N ILE A 62 -19.44 1.99 -11.11
CA ILE A 62 -19.71 2.64 -9.82
C ILE A 62 -19.78 4.16 -10.00
N THR A 63 -20.68 4.81 -9.24
CA THR A 63 -20.87 6.25 -9.34
C THR A 63 -19.64 7.02 -8.82
N PRO A 64 -19.46 8.28 -9.23
CA PRO A 64 -18.42 9.15 -8.68
C PRO A 64 -18.48 9.20 -7.14
N THR A 65 -19.67 9.44 -6.56
CA THR A 65 -19.94 9.35 -5.11
C THR A 65 -19.48 8.03 -4.48
N ALA A 66 -19.75 6.88 -5.12
CA ALA A 66 -19.35 5.58 -4.59
C ALA A 66 -17.83 5.41 -4.58
N ARG A 67 -17.12 5.90 -5.61
CA ARG A 67 -15.65 5.97 -5.60
C ARG A 67 -15.14 6.88 -4.49
N GLY A 68 -15.76 8.04 -4.29
CA GLY A 68 -15.44 8.96 -3.20
C GLY A 68 -15.53 8.28 -1.83
N LYS A 69 -16.61 7.55 -1.58
CA LYS A 69 -16.80 6.76 -0.35
C LYS A 69 -15.73 5.70 -0.13
N LEU A 70 -15.24 5.05 -1.19
CA LEU A 70 -14.13 4.09 -1.07
C LEU A 70 -12.81 4.77 -0.66
N LEU A 71 -12.53 5.96 -1.20
CA LEU A 71 -11.34 6.76 -0.81
C LEU A 71 -11.44 7.23 0.64
N VAL A 72 -12.62 7.68 1.08
CA VAL A 72 -12.84 8.04 2.50
C VAL A 72 -12.67 6.82 3.40
N ARG A 73 -13.19 5.65 3.01
CA ARG A 73 -12.97 4.43 3.80
C ARG A 73 -11.50 4.05 3.90
N LEU A 74 -10.72 4.23 2.83
CA LEU A 74 -9.27 4.03 2.86
C LEU A 74 -8.59 5.02 3.83
N ALA A 75 -9.03 6.28 3.86
CA ALA A 75 -8.54 7.28 4.81
C ALA A 75 -8.74 6.82 6.26
N ASP A 76 -9.93 6.30 6.59
CA ASP A 76 -10.24 5.82 7.94
C ASP A 76 -9.38 4.62 8.32
N LEU A 77 -9.20 3.66 7.39
CA LEU A 77 -8.33 2.50 7.62
C LEU A 77 -6.87 2.89 7.86
N ILE A 78 -6.36 3.91 7.16
CA ILE A 78 -5.02 4.45 7.40
C ILE A 78 -4.96 5.12 8.78
N ALA A 79 -5.95 5.94 9.13
CA ALA A 79 -6.02 6.63 10.43
C ALA A 79 -6.07 5.64 11.61
N GLU A 80 -6.83 4.55 11.47
CA GLU A 80 -6.91 3.45 12.45
C GLU A 80 -5.56 2.71 12.62
N ASN A 81 -4.65 2.79 11.64
CA ASN A 81 -3.40 1.99 11.59
C ASN A 81 -2.11 2.84 11.65
N VAL A 82 -2.20 4.13 11.97
CA VAL A 82 -1.05 5.07 11.94
C VAL A 82 0.17 4.52 12.66
N ASP A 83 0.03 4.08 13.92
CA ASP A 83 1.19 3.67 14.73
C ASP A 83 1.87 2.43 14.13
N ARG A 84 1.08 1.50 13.59
CA ARG A 84 1.59 0.29 12.93
C ARG A 84 2.34 0.62 11.65
N ILE A 85 1.77 1.49 10.80
CA ILE A 85 2.40 1.88 9.53
C ILE A 85 3.65 2.72 9.81
N ALA A 86 3.61 3.61 10.81
CA ALA A 86 4.75 4.46 11.19
C ALA A 86 5.93 3.63 11.69
N ALA A 87 5.69 2.58 12.48
CA ALA A 87 6.73 1.67 12.92
C ALA A 87 7.36 0.88 11.75
N ILE A 88 6.54 0.45 10.78
CA ILE A 88 7.03 -0.23 9.56
C ILE A 88 7.91 0.72 8.74
N GLU A 89 7.40 1.90 8.41
CA GLU A 89 8.10 2.90 7.62
C GLU A 89 9.41 3.33 8.28
N THR A 90 9.37 3.67 9.58
CA THR A 90 10.56 4.05 10.35
C THR A 90 11.64 2.98 10.31
N ARG A 91 11.24 1.71 10.42
CA ARG A 91 12.17 0.58 10.39
C ARG A 91 12.78 0.37 9.00
N ASP A 92 12.03 0.64 7.94
CA ASP A 92 12.47 0.42 6.56
C ASP A 92 13.30 1.58 6.01
N ASN A 93 12.90 2.82 6.32
CA ASN A 93 13.49 4.03 5.74
C ASN A 93 14.39 4.82 6.71
N GLY A 94 14.36 4.52 8.01
CA GLY A 94 15.21 5.14 9.04
C GLY A 94 14.76 6.52 9.51
N LYS A 95 13.64 7.05 9.01
CA LYS A 95 13.11 8.35 9.46
C LYS A 95 12.65 8.27 10.91
N LEU A 96 12.68 9.41 11.60
CA LEU A 96 12.24 9.47 13.01
C LEU A 96 10.77 9.06 13.12
N LEU A 97 10.45 8.21 14.11
CA LEU A 97 9.09 7.74 14.36
C LEU A 97 8.11 8.91 14.57
N THR A 98 8.55 9.98 15.22
CA THR A 98 7.76 11.20 15.43
C THR A 98 7.39 11.87 14.11
N GLU A 99 8.33 11.97 13.17
CA GLU A 99 8.10 12.53 11.83
C GLU A 99 7.17 11.62 11.01
N MET A 100 7.43 10.31 10.98
CA MET A 100 6.59 9.35 10.26
C MET A 100 5.16 9.33 10.79
N THR A 101 4.99 9.36 12.11
CA THR A 101 3.67 9.42 12.75
C THR A 101 2.92 10.68 12.35
N ALA A 102 3.59 11.85 12.35
CA ALA A 102 2.96 13.10 11.94
C ALA A 102 2.52 13.07 10.47
N GLN A 103 3.37 12.55 9.58
CA GLN A 103 3.05 12.41 8.14
C GLN A 103 1.88 11.45 7.91
N LEU A 104 1.88 10.30 8.59
CA LEU A 104 0.80 9.30 8.47
C LEU A 104 -0.53 9.75 9.06
N ARG A 105 -0.52 10.66 10.05
CA ARG A 105 -1.75 11.32 10.52
C ARG A 105 -2.33 12.29 9.49
N TYR A 106 -1.49 12.85 8.61
CA TYR A 106 -1.91 13.81 7.58
C TYR A 106 -2.36 13.15 6.26
N ILE A 107 -1.77 12.01 5.89
CA ILE A 107 -2.12 11.26 4.66
C ILE A 107 -3.63 10.99 4.49
N PRO A 108 -4.40 10.60 5.54
CA PRO A 108 -5.85 10.44 5.44
C PRO A 108 -6.58 11.66 4.85
N GLU A 109 -6.11 12.88 5.13
CA GLU A 109 -6.73 14.10 4.59
C GLU A 109 -6.63 14.20 3.07
N TRP A 110 -5.57 13.66 2.46
CA TRP A 110 -5.44 13.62 0.99
C TRP A 110 -6.49 12.69 0.38
N PHE A 111 -6.71 11.54 1.00
CA PHE A 111 -7.73 10.59 0.57
C PHE A 111 -9.14 11.15 0.77
N ARG A 112 -9.41 11.88 1.85
CA ARG A 112 -10.69 12.58 2.06
C ARG A 112 -10.90 13.69 1.03
N TYR A 113 -9.86 14.48 0.74
CA TYR A 113 -9.90 15.53 -0.28
C TYR A 113 -10.25 14.97 -1.67
N PHE A 114 -9.50 13.97 -2.16
CA PHE A 114 -9.79 13.34 -3.44
C PHE A 114 -11.10 12.54 -3.42
N GLY A 115 -11.49 12.01 -2.27
CA GLY A 115 -12.78 11.38 -2.07
C GLY A 115 -13.94 12.35 -2.25
N GLY A 116 -13.86 13.55 -1.68
CA GLY A 116 -14.84 14.61 -1.86
C GLY A 116 -14.83 15.22 -3.26
N LEU A 117 -13.65 15.34 -3.89
CA LEU A 117 -13.53 15.82 -5.28
C LEU A 117 -14.14 14.84 -6.30
N ALA A 118 -14.24 13.56 -5.93
CA ALA A 118 -14.82 12.54 -6.79
C ALA A 118 -16.35 12.52 -6.76
N ASP A 119 -17.02 13.20 -5.81
CA ASP A 119 -18.49 13.33 -5.74
C ASP A 119 -19.00 14.39 -6.72
#